data_AF-A0A968ME19-F1
#
_entry.id   AF-A0A968ME19-F1
#
_cell.length_a   1.000
_cell.length_b   1.000
_cell.length_c   1.000
_cell.angle_alpha   90.00
_cell.angle_beta   90.00
_cell.angle_gamma   90.00
#
_symmetry.space_group_name_H-M   'P 1'
#
loop_
_entity.id
_entity.type
_entity.pdbx_description
1 polymer ?
#
loop_
_entity_poly.entity_id
_entity_poly.type
_entity_poly.pdbx_seq_one_letter_code
_entity_poly.pdbx_strand_id
1 'polypeptide(L)'
;MRNLNSLPPLSALRVLPAILATAVVGCSSTPIPTASLTPEASLSESTTLIVGGEDATAGVWPWMVALVDSSNRNNAAAQFCGGTLIARIMC
;
A
#
# COMPACT_ATOMS: atom_id res chain seq x y z
N MET A 1 7.87 -21.34 27.29
CA MET A 1 9.32 -21.55 27.42
C MET A 1 9.81 -22.19 26.12
N ARG A 2 10.33 -21.40 25.17
CA ARG A 2 10.80 -21.95 23.89
C ARG A 2 12.15 -22.62 24.14
N ASN A 3 12.23 -23.91 23.85
CA ASN A 3 13.41 -24.74 24.05
C ASN A 3 14.55 -24.25 23.13
N LEU A 4 15.70 -23.89 23.72
CA LEU A 4 16.86 -23.33 23.01
C LEU A 4 17.71 -24.37 22.27
N ASN A 5 17.35 -25.66 22.31
CA ASN A 5 18.12 -26.75 21.69
C ASN A 5 17.70 -27.07 20.25
N SER A 6 16.92 -26.20 19.59
CA SER A 6 16.48 -26.39 18.20
C SER A 6 17.04 -25.33 17.24
N LEU A 7 18.17 -24.71 17.59
CA LEU A 7 18.89 -23.85 16.65
C LEU A 7 19.82 -24.72 15.79
N PRO A 8 19.74 -24.65 14.44
CA PRO A 8 20.65 -25.37 13.56
C PRO A 8 22.10 -24.87 13.75
N PRO A 9 23.11 -25.73 13.55
CA PRO A 9 24.52 -25.35 13.73
C PRO A 9 24.94 -24.25 12.74
N LEU A 10 25.77 -23.32 13.21
CA LEU A 10 26.29 -22.15 12.48
C LEU A 10 27.11 -22.48 11.21
N SER A 11 27.34 -23.76 10.92
CA SER A 11 28.00 -24.27 9.72
C SER A 11 27.10 -24.32 8.47
N ALA A 12 25.80 -24.03 8.60
CA ALA A 12 24.86 -24.00 7.47
C ALA A 12 24.79 -22.64 6.74
N LEU A 13 25.53 -21.62 7.16
CA LEU A 13 25.57 -20.33 6.48
C LEU A 13 26.54 -20.41 5.29
N ARG A 14 26.04 -20.89 4.14
CA ARG A 14 26.78 -20.82 2.87
C ARG A 14 26.99 -19.35 2.50
N VAL A 15 28.26 -18.92 2.55
CA VAL A 15 28.74 -17.68 1.95
C VAL A 15 28.61 -17.84 0.43
N LEU A 16 27.54 -17.29 -0.16
CA LEU A 16 27.47 -17.16 -1.61
C LEU A 16 28.51 -16.10 -2.05
N PRO A 17 29.34 -16.40 -3.06
CA PRO A 17 30.38 -15.48 -3.50
C PRO A 17 29.74 -14.23 -4.09
N ALA A 18 30.27 -13.07 -3.68
CA ALA A 18 30.01 -11.78 -4.31
C ALA A 18 30.46 -11.84 -5.77
N ILE A 19 29.50 -11.91 -6.69
CA ILE A 19 29.78 -11.76 -8.12
C ILE A 19 29.89 -10.27 -8.40
N LEU A 20 31.14 -9.82 -8.55
CA LEU A 20 31.49 -8.52 -9.10
C LEU A 20 30.99 -8.46 -10.54
N ALA A 21 29.88 -7.75 -10.77
CA ALA A 21 29.42 -7.41 -12.11
C ALA A 21 29.25 -5.89 -12.19
N THR A 22 30.01 -5.35 -13.13
CA THR A 22 30.22 -3.95 -13.50
C THR A 22 28.94 -3.18 -13.80
N ALA A 23 28.95 -1.89 -13.51
CA ALA A 23 27.90 -0.93 -13.77
C ALA A 23 27.40 -0.96 -15.23
N VAL A 24 26.08 -1.00 -15.39
CA VAL A 24 25.38 -0.34 -16.50
C VAL A 24 24.32 0.55 -15.88
N VAL A 25 24.65 1.84 -15.80
CA VAL A 25 23.66 2.90 -15.67
C VAL A 25 22.91 2.95 -17.00
N GLY A 26 21.68 2.48 -16.98
CA GLY A 26 20.72 2.64 -18.06
C GLY A 26 19.33 2.49 -17.46
N CYS A 27 18.55 3.57 -17.45
CA CYS A 27 17.11 3.48 -17.21
C CYS A 27 16.50 2.83 -18.46
N SER A 28 16.61 1.50 -18.56
CA SER A 28 15.92 0.73 -19.57
C SER A 28 14.47 0.59 -19.10
N SER A 29 13.60 1.45 -19.63
CA SER A 29 12.16 1.29 -19.55
C SER A 29 11.78 -0.10 -20.08
N THR A 30 11.49 -1.03 -19.18
CA THR A 30 10.85 -2.28 -19.56
C THR A 30 9.46 -1.96 -20.10
N PRO A 31 9.09 -2.38 -21.33
CA PRO A 31 7.69 -2.38 -21.71
C PRO A 31 6.95 -3.33 -20.77
N ILE A 32 5.94 -2.80 -20.10
CA ILE A 32 5.05 -3.53 -19.19
C ILE A 32 4.40 -4.68 -19.99
N PRO A 33 4.41 -5.93 -19.48
CA PRO A 33 3.66 -6.99 -20.13
C PRO A 33 2.17 -6.63 -20.11
N THR A 34 1.56 -6.57 -21.29
CA THR A 34 0.10 -6.53 -21.48
C THR A 34 -0.49 -7.82 -20.93
N ALA A 35 -0.73 -7.85 -19.62
CA ALA A 35 -1.56 -8.85 -19.00
C ALA A 35 -3.01 -8.43 -19.23
N SER A 36 -3.59 -8.97 -20.30
CA SER A 36 -5.04 -9.07 -20.46
C SER A 36 -5.54 -10.05 -19.40
N LEU A 37 -5.78 -9.53 -18.21
CA LEU A 37 -6.60 -10.18 -17.20
C LEU A 37 -7.88 -9.36 -17.18
N THR A 38 -8.90 -9.92 -17.79
CA THR A 38 -10.30 -9.53 -17.57
C THR A 38 -10.48 -9.22 -16.09
N PRO A 39 -10.83 -7.97 -15.70
CA PRO A 39 -11.45 -7.76 -14.42
C PRO A 39 -12.72 -8.62 -14.46
N GLU A 40 -12.81 -9.58 -13.55
CA GLU A 40 -14.05 -10.27 -13.27
C GLU A 40 -15.16 -9.23 -13.25
N ALA A 41 -16.23 -9.50 -13.99
CA ALA A 41 -17.42 -8.68 -13.93
C ALA A 41 -17.87 -8.62 -12.47
N SER A 42 -17.51 -7.52 -11.80
CA SER A 42 -18.02 -7.17 -10.50
C SER A 42 -19.49 -6.83 -10.72
N LEU A 43 -20.36 -7.84 -10.66
CA LEU A 43 -21.80 -7.65 -10.54
C LEU A 43 -22.14 -7.22 -9.10
N SER A 44 -21.41 -6.22 -8.59
CA SER A 44 -21.94 -5.31 -7.61
C SER A 44 -22.31 -4.10 -8.43
N GLU A 45 -23.61 -3.89 -8.64
CA GLU A 45 -24.14 -2.65 -9.19
C GLU A 45 -23.82 -1.54 -8.17
N SER A 46 -22.56 -1.12 -8.17
CA SER A 46 -22.07 0.09 -7.54
C SER A 46 -22.69 1.22 -8.34
N THR A 47 -23.93 1.53 -8.02
CA THR A 47 -24.55 2.76 -8.49
C THR A 47 -23.62 3.89 -8.04
N THR A 48 -22.88 4.47 -8.96
CA THR A 48 -22.06 5.64 -8.70
C THR A 48 -23.03 6.78 -8.46
N LEU A 49 -23.40 6.97 -7.18
CA LEU A 49 -24.36 8.00 -6.78
C LEU A 49 -23.79 9.42 -6.96
N ILE A 50 -22.48 9.54 -7.16
CA ILE A 50 -21.78 10.79 -7.44
C ILE A 50 -21.76 11.03 -8.94
N VAL A 51 -22.65 11.88 -9.46
CA VAL A 51 -22.68 12.27 -10.86
C VAL A 51 -21.70 13.43 -11.08
N GLY A 52 -20.67 13.21 -11.91
CA GLY A 52 -19.71 14.24 -12.31
C GLY A 52 -18.52 14.45 -11.36
N GLY A 53 -18.39 13.62 -10.32
CA GLY A 53 -17.18 13.54 -9.50
C GLY A 53 -16.20 12.48 -10.04
N GLU A 54 -14.94 12.58 -9.62
CA GLU A 54 -13.87 11.62 -9.91
C GLU A 54 -13.13 11.31 -8.61
N ASP A 55 -12.51 10.13 -8.52
CA ASP A 55 -11.70 9.77 -7.37
C ASP A 55 -10.47 10.69 -7.28
N ALA A 56 -10.22 11.23 -6.09
CA ALA A 56 -9.05 12.06 -5.86
C ALA A 56 -7.78 11.19 -5.93
N THR A 57 -6.78 11.62 -6.72
CA THR A 57 -5.46 11.00 -6.67
C THR A 57 -4.88 11.14 -5.26
N ALA A 58 -4.25 10.07 -4.77
CA ALA A 58 -3.71 10.02 -3.42
C ALA A 58 -2.78 11.22 -3.12
N GLY A 59 -3.08 11.94 -2.04
CA GLY A 59 -2.27 13.07 -1.59
C GLY A 59 -2.49 14.40 -2.33
N VAL A 60 -3.36 14.48 -3.34
CA VAL A 60 -3.68 15.76 -4.02
C VAL A 60 -4.32 16.77 -3.10
N TRP A 61 -5.12 16.29 -2.14
CA TRP A 61 -5.75 17.11 -1.09
C TRP A 61 -5.20 16.69 0.28
N PRO A 62 -3.94 17.03 0.61
CA PRO A 62 -3.25 16.47 1.79
C PRO A 62 -3.84 16.98 3.11
N TRP A 63 -4.64 18.06 3.07
CA TRP A 63 -5.36 18.56 4.23
C TRP A 63 -6.68 17.83 4.48
N MET A 64 -7.18 17.02 3.55
CA MET A 64 -8.44 16.29 3.71
C MET A 64 -8.32 15.25 4.82
N VAL A 65 -9.23 15.31 5.80
CA VAL A 65 -9.29 14.32 6.90
C VAL A 65 -10.70 13.73 7.05
N ALA A 66 -10.77 12.49 7.51
CA ALA A 66 -11.99 11.80 7.89
C ALA A 66 -12.04 11.66 9.42
N LEU A 67 -13.18 12.01 10.03
CA LEU A 67 -13.48 11.70 11.42
C LEU A 67 -14.18 10.36 11.48
N VAL A 68 -13.59 9.40 12.22
CA VAL A 68 -14.05 8.02 12.30
C VAL A 68 -14.41 7.65 13.74
N ASP A 69 -15.46 6.86 13.92
CA ASP A 69 -15.82 6.29 15.21
C ASP A 69 -14.85 5.14 15.58
N SER A 70 -14.16 5.29 16.71
CA SER A 70 -13.20 4.30 17.21
C SER A 70 -13.79 2.94 17.59
N SER A 71 -15.10 2.85 17.82
CA SER A 71 -15.80 1.60 18.16
C SER A 71 -15.91 0.64 16.97
N ASN A 72 -15.83 1.15 15.74
CA ASN A 72 -15.87 0.37 14.52
C ASN A 72 -14.46 0.24 13.92
N ARG A 73 -14.03 -1.00 13.68
CA ARG A 73 -12.70 -1.31 13.13
C ARG A 73 -12.57 -1.01 11.64
N ASN A 74 -13.69 -0.89 10.93
CA ASN A 74 -13.70 -0.54 9.52
C ASN A 74 -13.78 0.99 9.38
N ASN A 75 -12.63 1.63 9.14
CA ASN A 75 -12.52 3.09 9.01
C ASN A 75 -13.42 3.67 7.91
N ALA A 76 -13.65 2.94 6.82
CA ALA A 76 -14.51 3.40 5.72
C ALA A 76 -15.99 3.42 6.14
N ALA A 77 -16.43 2.43 6.92
CA ALA A 77 -17.79 2.37 7.45
C ALA A 77 -17.98 3.22 8.72
N ALA A 78 -16.89 3.54 9.42
CA ALA A 78 -16.90 4.31 10.66
C ALA A 78 -16.83 5.83 10.44
N GLN A 79 -16.55 6.28 9.22
CA GLN A 79 -16.48 7.71 8.90
C GLN A 79 -17.86 8.35 9.04
N PHE A 80 -17.93 9.41 9.84
CA PHE A 80 -19.18 10.16 10.05
C PHE A 80 -19.08 11.63 9.64
N CYS A 81 -17.86 12.17 9.50
CA CYS A 81 -17.60 13.56 9.13
C CYS A 81 -16.28 13.72 8.38
N GLY A 82 -16.11 14.87 7.73
CA GLY A 82 -14.85 15.31 7.12
C GLY A 82 -14.27 16.55 7.81
N GLY A 83 -13.07 16.96 7.41
CA GLY A 83 -12.42 18.18 7.91
C GLY A 83 -11.17 18.58 7.13
N THR A 84 -10.48 19.62 7.62
CA THR A 84 -9.22 20.14 7.08
C THR A 84 -8.15 20.23 8.16
N LEU A 85 -6.93 19.76 7.86
CA LEU A 85 -5.75 19.97 8.69
C LEU A 85 -5.23 21.41 8.54
N ILE A 86 -5.47 22.26 9.55
CA ILE A 86 -5.10 23.70 9.52
C ILE A 86 -3.72 24.00 10.10
N ALA A 87 -3.22 23.16 11.00
CA ALA A 87 -1.97 23.39 11.69
C ALA A 87 -1.40 22.06 12.16
N ARG A 88 -0.08 22.02 12.24
CA ARG A 88 0.62 20.95 12.94
C ARG A 88 1.01 21.49 14.30
N ILE A 89 0.32 21.04 15.35
CA ILE A 89 0.80 21.28 16.70
C ILE A 89 2.01 20.35 16.90
N MET A 90 3.21 20.89 16.75
CA MET A 90 4.42 20.25 17.25
C MET A 90 4.62 20.81 18.67
N CYS A 91 4.70 19.92 19.65
CA CYS A 91 5.33 20.23 20.93
C CYS A 91 6.85 20.22 20.76
#